data_AF-A0A8H5I378-F1
#
_entry.id   AF-A0A8H5I378-F1
#
_cell.length_a   1.000
_cell.length_b   1.000
_cell.length_c   1.000
_cell.angle_alpha   90.00
_cell.angle_beta   90.00
_cell.angle_gamma   90.00
#
_symmetry.space_group_name_H-M   'P 1'
#
loop_
_entity.id
_entity.type
_entity.pdbx_description
1 polymer ?
#
loop_
_entity_poly.entity_id
_entity_poly.type
_entity_poly.pdbx_seq_one_letter_code
_entity_poly.pdbx_strand_id
1 'polypeptide(L)'
;MNTSRSSRSGRTKSTNPISTLPTTTTAKTKKSTPYDPNFDLHLTQYGIHPTYSSRKPDLEEVKAKSAVPRPSLSPSRFSEGAFEAFQESNARARDEDDVLATVIPTILGPSQARRNCARNTMFNNLDSLTDGTTTAAQPDMYWGAYPEQLAQSARDELSSHIVPSTMESKPMAPNVFLEVKGPF
;
A
#
# COMPACT_ATOMS: atom_id res chain seq x y z
N MET A 1 48.33 -52.57 -22.83
CA MET A 1 49.68 -52.19 -22.38
C MET A 1 49.62 -50.72 -21.95
N ASN A 2 49.47 -50.47 -20.64
CA ASN A 2 49.42 -49.11 -20.10
C ASN A 2 50.85 -48.63 -19.79
N THR A 3 51.21 -47.47 -20.32
CA THR A 3 52.44 -46.75 -20.00
C THR A 3 52.20 -45.78 -18.85
N SER A 4 52.90 -46.03 -17.75
CA SER A 4 53.10 -45.09 -16.64
C SER A 4 54.16 -44.04 -16.99
N ARG A 5 53.96 -42.80 -16.52
CA ARG A 5 54.96 -41.75 -16.14
C ARG A 5 54.16 -40.44 -16.00
N SER A 6 54.39 -39.52 -15.08
CA SER A 6 55.37 -39.33 -14.01
C SER A 6 54.84 -38.20 -13.14
N SER A 7 55.12 -38.30 -11.85
CA SER A 7 54.93 -37.33 -10.77
C SER A 7 55.52 -35.94 -11.01
N ARG A 8 54.94 -34.92 -10.37
CA ARG A 8 55.72 -33.82 -9.79
C ARG A 8 55.08 -33.29 -8.51
N SER A 9 55.78 -33.53 -7.41
CA SER A 9 55.53 -32.99 -6.07
C SER A 9 55.90 -31.51 -6.01
N GLY A 10 55.07 -30.70 -5.34
CA GLY A 10 55.33 -29.31 -4.98
C GLY A 10 55.03 -29.12 -3.49
N ARG A 11 56.09 -28.78 -2.75
CA ARG A 11 56.21 -28.69 -1.29
C ARG A 11 55.36 -27.56 -0.68
N THR A 12 54.95 -27.82 0.57
CA THR A 12 54.09 -27.03 1.46
C THR A 12 54.49 -25.57 1.68
N LYS A 13 53.47 -24.70 1.86
CA LYS A 13 53.55 -23.51 2.70
C LYS A 13 52.29 -23.41 3.55
N SER A 14 52.46 -23.70 4.84
CA SER A 14 51.53 -23.31 5.90
C SER A 14 51.62 -21.80 6.09
N THR A 15 50.50 -21.11 5.92
CA THR A 15 50.28 -19.76 6.42
C THR A 15 48.84 -19.71 6.91
N ASN A 16 48.67 -19.74 8.23
CA ASN A 16 47.47 -19.25 8.88
C ASN A 16 47.64 -17.73 9.06
N PRO A 17 46.79 -16.90 8.44
CA PRO A 17 46.50 -15.58 8.96
C PRO A 17 45.05 -15.55 9.43
N ILE A 18 44.92 -15.48 10.76
CA ILE A 18 43.96 -14.65 11.51
C ILE A 18 42.50 -14.72 11.06
N SER A 19 41.70 -15.37 11.92
CA SER A 19 40.24 -15.29 11.95
C SER A 19 39.77 -13.83 11.94
N THR A 20 39.42 -13.32 10.75
CA THR A 20 38.46 -12.23 10.62
C THR A 20 37.09 -12.83 10.87
N LEU A 21 36.48 -12.43 11.99
CA LEU A 21 35.07 -12.65 12.30
C LEU A 21 34.25 -12.40 11.02
N PRO A 22 33.38 -13.33 10.57
CA PRO A 22 32.46 -12.98 9.50
C PRO A 22 31.59 -11.86 10.03
N THR A 23 31.76 -10.65 9.47
CA THR A 23 30.74 -9.61 9.60
C THR A 23 29.47 -10.26 9.07
N THR A 24 28.55 -10.60 9.96
CA THR A 24 27.20 -11.03 9.61
C THR A 24 26.56 -9.82 8.96
N THR A 25 26.79 -9.67 7.65
CA THR A 25 25.93 -8.88 6.80
C THR A 25 24.60 -9.61 6.87
N THR A 26 23.73 -9.20 7.78
CA THR A 26 22.37 -9.70 7.88
C THR A 26 21.78 -9.45 6.50
N ALA A 27 21.68 -10.50 5.68
CA ALA A 27 20.99 -10.40 4.41
C ALA A 27 19.61 -9.87 4.76
N LYS A 28 19.28 -8.64 4.36
CA LYS A 28 17.95 -8.10 4.58
C LYS A 28 17.02 -9.04 3.82
N THR A 29 16.29 -9.86 4.56
CA THR A 29 15.27 -10.73 3.98
C THR A 29 14.33 -9.83 3.19
N LYS A 30 14.18 -10.11 1.89
CA LYS A 30 13.28 -9.35 1.04
C LYS A 30 11.88 -9.46 1.64
N LYS A 31 11.24 -8.33 1.89
CA LYS A 31 9.85 -8.31 2.37
C LYS A 31 8.93 -8.88 1.30
N SER A 32 7.91 -9.61 1.74
CA SER A 32 6.87 -10.13 0.88
C SER A 32 5.92 -9.01 0.43
N THR A 33 5.45 -9.11 -0.81
CA THR A 33 4.63 -8.14 -1.53
C THR A 33 3.47 -8.87 -2.21
N PRO A 34 2.39 -8.15 -2.60
CA PRO A 34 1.28 -8.73 -3.36
C PRO A 34 1.67 -9.42 -4.68
N TYR A 35 2.87 -9.16 -5.19
CA TYR A 35 3.38 -9.76 -6.43
C TYR A 35 4.19 -11.04 -6.21
N ASP A 36 4.44 -11.44 -4.97
CA ASP A 36 5.16 -12.68 -4.68
C ASP A 36 4.21 -13.89 -4.78
N PRO A 37 4.63 -15.01 -5.42
CA PRO A 37 3.77 -16.17 -5.65
C PRO A 37 3.14 -16.79 -4.39
N ASN A 38 3.78 -16.62 -3.23
CA ASN A 38 3.36 -17.20 -1.96
C ASN A 38 2.68 -16.17 -1.02
N PHE A 39 2.35 -14.97 -1.51
CA PHE A 39 1.80 -13.90 -0.68
C PHE A 39 0.48 -14.30 -0.01
N ASP A 40 -0.46 -14.85 -0.77
CA ASP A 40 -1.77 -15.28 -0.24
C ASP A 40 -1.64 -16.38 0.82
N LEU A 41 -0.70 -17.32 0.63
CA LEU A 41 -0.42 -18.35 1.61
C LEU A 41 0.15 -17.75 2.89
N HIS A 42 1.09 -16.80 2.77
CA HIS A 42 1.65 -16.09 3.91
C HIS A 42 0.55 -15.35 4.69
N LEU A 43 -0.31 -14.58 4.02
CA LEU A 43 -1.47 -13.93 4.67
C LEU A 43 -2.37 -14.94 5.39
N THR A 44 -2.68 -16.07 4.74
CA THR A 44 -3.55 -17.11 5.30
C THR A 44 -2.93 -17.76 6.55
N GLN A 45 -1.61 -17.95 6.60
CA GLN A 45 -0.91 -18.48 7.78
C GLN A 45 -1.05 -17.57 9.01
N TYR A 46 -1.26 -16.27 8.81
CA TYR A 46 -1.53 -15.28 9.85
C TYR A 46 -3.04 -14.97 10.01
N GLY A 47 -3.92 -15.82 9.46
CA GLY A 47 -5.38 -15.67 9.62
C GLY A 47 -6.03 -14.57 8.76
N ILE A 48 -5.28 -14.01 7.81
CA ILE A 48 -5.78 -13.02 6.85
C ILE A 48 -6.21 -13.76 5.59
N HIS A 49 -7.53 -13.94 5.43
CA HIS A 49 -8.07 -14.73 4.33
C HIS A 49 -8.32 -13.86 3.09
N PRO A 50 -7.96 -14.34 1.89
CA PRO A 50 -8.27 -13.65 0.66
C PRO A 50 -9.78 -13.60 0.41
N THR A 51 -10.23 -12.59 -0.35
CA THR A 51 -11.65 -12.34 -0.61
C THR A 51 -12.34 -13.54 -1.28
N TYR A 52 -11.63 -14.27 -2.16
CA TYR A 52 -12.18 -15.44 -2.85
C TYR A 52 -12.42 -16.65 -1.93
N SER A 53 -11.78 -16.68 -0.76
CA SER A 53 -11.99 -17.70 0.28
C SER A 53 -12.88 -17.20 1.43
N SER A 54 -13.27 -15.92 1.41
CA SER A 54 -14.03 -15.29 2.47
C SER A 54 -15.53 -15.45 2.28
N ARG A 55 -16.28 -15.54 3.39
CA ARG A 55 -17.74 -15.53 3.36
C ARG A 55 -18.22 -14.15 2.91
N LYS A 56 -19.03 -14.09 1.86
CA LYS A 56 -19.65 -12.83 1.44
C LYS A 56 -20.54 -12.28 2.56
N PRO A 57 -20.37 -11.00 2.96
CA PRO A 57 -21.28 -10.38 3.91
C PRO A 57 -22.68 -10.27 3.29
N ASP A 58 -23.72 -10.41 4.13
CA ASP A 58 -25.07 -10.05 3.72
C ASP A 58 -25.15 -8.52 3.70
N LEU A 59 -25.39 -7.97 2.50
CA LEU A 59 -25.40 -6.53 2.25
C LEU A 59 -26.80 -6.04 1.82
N GLU A 60 -27.83 -6.89 1.86
CA GLU A 60 -29.14 -6.53 1.32
C GLU A 60 -29.76 -5.33 2.05
N GLU A 61 -29.65 -5.28 3.38
CA GLU A 61 -30.13 -4.13 4.15
C GLU A 61 -29.36 -2.83 3.81
N VAL A 62 -28.03 -2.91 3.67
CA VAL A 62 -27.17 -1.76 3.35
C VAL A 62 -27.48 -1.22 1.95
N LYS A 63 -27.64 -2.12 0.98
CA LYS A 63 -28.05 -1.77 -0.38
C LYS A 63 -29.44 -1.14 -0.39
N ALA A 64 -30.41 -1.73 0.31
CA ALA A 64 -31.77 -1.20 0.40
C ALA A 64 -31.79 0.22 0.98
N LYS A 65 -31.03 0.47 2.06
CA LYS A 65 -30.86 1.80 2.65
C LYS A 65 -30.15 2.78 1.71
N SER A 66 -29.14 2.34 0.99
CA SER A 66 -28.38 3.18 0.04
C SER A 66 -29.17 3.54 -1.22
N ALA A 67 -30.16 2.71 -1.58
CA ALA A 67 -31.05 2.95 -2.71
C ALA A 67 -32.15 3.99 -2.40
N VAL A 68 -32.37 4.34 -1.13
CA VAL A 68 -33.36 5.36 -0.75
C VAL A 68 -32.91 6.72 -1.31
N PRO A 69 -33.73 7.38 -2.15
CA PRO A 69 -33.41 8.70 -2.67
C PRO A 69 -33.22 9.70 -1.53
N ARG A 70 -32.08 10.39 -1.50
CA ARG A 70 -31.81 11.42 -0.48
C ARG A 70 -32.49 12.73 -0.93
N PRO A 71 -33.28 13.42 -0.07
CA PRO A 71 -33.89 14.72 -0.38
C PRO A 71 -32.90 15.83 -0.75
N SER A 72 -31.61 15.61 -0.52
CA SER A 72 -30.52 16.48 -0.96
C SER A 72 -30.07 16.15 -2.39
N LEU A 73 -30.97 16.26 -3.36
CA LEU A 73 -30.55 16.45 -4.75
C LEU A 73 -30.64 17.95 -5.01
N SER A 74 -29.60 18.68 -4.58
CA SER A 74 -29.29 19.92 -5.30
C SER A 74 -29.19 19.54 -6.78
N PRO A 75 -29.76 20.33 -7.70
CA PRO A 75 -29.65 20.07 -9.13
C PRO A 75 -28.21 19.74 -9.49
N SER A 76 -27.98 18.79 -10.39
CA SER A 76 -26.63 18.51 -10.88
C SER A 76 -26.03 19.82 -11.38
N ARG A 77 -25.07 20.36 -10.64
CA ARG A 77 -24.33 21.57 -11.01
C ARG A 77 -23.16 21.24 -11.95
N PHE A 78 -23.05 19.99 -12.39
CA PHE A 78 -22.03 19.55 -13.31
C PHE A 78 -22.51 19.83 -14.73
N SER A 79 -22.00 20.91 -15.32
CA SER A 79 -22.37 21.34 -16.68
C SER A 79 -21.82 20.38 -17.74
N GLU A 80 -22.46 20.33 -18.91
CA GLU A 80 -21.98 19.57 -20.07
C GLU A 80 -20.52 19.90 -20.40
N GLY A 81 -20.15 21.18 -20.45
CA GLY A 81 -18.75 21.57 -20.70
C GLY A 81 -17.76 21.12 -19.62
N ALA A 82 -18.22 20.87 -18.38
CA ALA A 82 -17.37 20.27 -17.35
C ALA A 82 -17.19 18.76 -17.58
N PHE A 83 -18.20 18.10 -18.14
CA PHE A 83 -18.10 16.70 -18.57
C PHE A 83 -17.19 16.54 -19.78
N GLU A 84 -17.30 17.42 -20.78
CA GLU A 84 -16.38 17.43 -21.93
C GLU A 84 -14.92 17.66 -21.49
N ALA A 85 -14.67 18.62 -20.58
CA ALA A 85 -13.34 18.87 -20.02
C ALA A 85 -12.79 17.67 -19.23
N PHE A 86 -13.66 16.96 -18.51
CA PHE A 86 -13.31 15.70 -17.84
C PHE A 86 -12.90 14.63 -18.86
N GLN A 87 -13.69 14.44 -19.92
CA GLN A 87 -13.40 13.46 -20.98
C GLN A 87 -12.07 13.77 -21.68
N GLU A 88 -11.81 15.05 -21.98
CA GLU A 88 -10.57 15.50 -22.60
C GLU A 88 -9.37 15.25 -21.66
N SER A 89 -9.49 15.60 -20.38
CA SER A 89 -8.43 15.37 -19.38
C SER A 89 -8.12 13.87 -19.25
N ASN A 90 -9.16 13.05 -19.17
CA ASN A 90 -9.03 11.60 -19.09
C ASN A 90 -8.37 11.00 -20.35
N ALA A 91 -8.72 11.50 -21.54
CA ALA A 91 -8.12 11.03 -22.80
C ALA A 91 -6.64 11.45 -22.96
N ARG A 92 -6.25 12.55 -22.32
CA ARG A 92 -4.88 13.08 -22.38
C ARG A 92 -3.94 12.49 -21.34
N ALA A 93 -4.44 11.99 -20.21
CA ALA A 93 -3.62 11.39 -19.17
C ALA A 93 -2.71 10.29 -19.74
N ARG A 94 -1.45 10.28 -19.33
CA ARG A 94 -0.42 9.33 -19.81
C ARG A 94 0.07 8.36 -18.75
N ASP A 95 -0.12 8.69 -17.49
CA ASP A 95 0.30 7.87 -16.37
C ASP A 95 -0.64 8.05 -15.16
N GLU A 96 -0.31 7.39 -14.05
CA GLU A 96 -1.06 7.45 -12.80
C GLU A 96 -1.06 8.86 -12.20
N ASP A 97 0.07 9.57 -12.30
CA ASP A 97 0.22 10.92 -11.77
C ASP A 97 -0.70 11.91 -12.50
N ASP A 98 -0.79 11.82 -13.84
CA ASP A 98 -1.72 12.60 -14.65
C ASP A 98 -3.17 12.34 -14.25
N VAL A 99 -3.54 11.07 -14.02
CA VAL A 99 -4.90 10.69 -13.58
C VAL A 99 -5.20 11.31 -12.21
N LEU A 100 -4.28 11.19 -11.24
CA LEU A 100 -4.42 11.77 -9.90
C LEU A 100 -4.48 13.31 -9.91
N ALA A 101 -3.81 13.94 -10.86
CA ALA A 101 -3.72 15.39 -10.98
C ALA A 101 -4.91 16.01 -11.73
N THR A 102 -5.48 15.33 -12.72
CA THR A 102 -6.43 15.94 -13.67
C THR A 102 -7.82 15.29 -13.67
N VAL A 103 -7.90 13.98 -13.45
CA VAL A 103 -9.16 13.22 -13.53
C VAL A 103 -9.81 13.11 -12.15
N ILE A 104 -9.05 12.63 -11.16
CA ILE A 104 -9.56 12.39 -9.80
C ILE A 104 -10.14 13.65 -9.14
N PRO A 105 -9.55 14.86 -9.24
CA PRO A 105 -10.13 16.05 -8.64
C PRO A 105 -11.53 16.39 -9.16
N THR A 106 -11.83 16.05 -10.42
CA THR A 106 -13.15 16.26 -11.02
C THR A 106 -14.17 15.29 -10.44
N ILE A 107 -13.79 14.02 -10.24
CA ILE A 107 -14.65 12.99 -9.60
C ILE A 107 -14.94 13.34 -8.15
N LEU A 108 -13.92 13.74 -7.40
CA LEU A 108 -14.04 14.14 -5.99
C LEU A 108 -14.83 15.45 -5.83
N GLY A 109 -14.76 16.32 -6.84
CA GLY A 109 -15.30 17.65 -6.81
C GLY A 109 -14.43 18.64 -6.02
N PRO A 110 -14.68 19.96 -6.20
CA PRO A 110 -13.80 21.02 -5.70
C PRO A 110 -13.69 21.10 -4.17
N SER A 111 -14.67 20.59 -3.44
CA SER A 111 -14.69 20.59 -1.97
C SER A 111 -13.89 19.44 -1.36
N GLN A 112 -13.95 18.24 -1.96
CA GLN A 112 -13.20 17.08 -1.45
C GLN A 112 -11.75 17.06 -1.93
N ALA A 113 -11.45 17.60 -3.11
CA ALA A 113 -10.06 17.70 -3.58
C ALA A 113 -9.15 18.53 -2.66
N ARG A 114 -9.73 19.40 -1.81
CA ARG A 114 -9.00 20.29 -0.89
C ARG A 114 -8.96 19.81 0.56
N ARG A 115 -9.64 18.72 0.91
CA ARG A 115 -9.80 18.31 2.31
C ARG A 115 -9.79 16.79 2.45
N ASN A 116 -9.17 16.31 3.52
CA ASN A 116 -9.36 14.98 4.09
C ASN A 116 -8.70 13.80 3.41
N CYS A 117 -7.70 14.01 2.53
CA CYS A 117 -6.90 12.91 2.01
C CYS A 117 -5.40 13.16 2.14
N ALA A 118 -4.66 12.07 2.20
CA ALA A 118 -3.22 12.07 1.98
C ALA A 118 -2.89 11.16 0.79
N ARG A 119 -1.81 11.50 0.09
CA ARG A 119 -1.35 10.81 -1.11
C ARG A 119 -0.03 10.09 -0.84
N ASN A 120 0.23 9.01 -1.57
CA ASN A 120 1.53 8.30 -1.60
C ASN A 120 2.15 8.13 -0.20
N THR A 121 1.33 7.69 0.76
CA THR A 121 1.75 7.58 2.16
C THR A 121 1.98 6.14 2.51
N MET A 122 3.23 5.77 2.76
CA MET A 122 3.54 4.44 3.23
C MET A 122 3.09 4.26 4.68
N PHE A 123 2.39 3.16 4.96
CA PHE A 123 1.79 2.87 6.26
C PHE A 123 2.82 2.21 7.19
N ASN A 124 3.93 2.89 7.43
CA ASN A 124 5.10 2.36 8.12
C ASN A 124 5.09 2.54 9.65
N ASN A 125 4.03 3.15 10.20
CA ASN A 125 3.84 3.28 11.65
C ASN A 125 2.87 2.24 12.22
N LEU A 126 2.11 1.54 11.36
CA LEU A 126 1.17 0.52 11.81
C LEU A 126 1.90 -0.77 12.21
N ASP A 127 1.38 -1.43 13.24
CA ASP A 127 1.79 -2.78 13.61
C ASP A 127 1.58 -3.73 12.43
N SER A 128 2.53 -4.65 12.25
CA SER A 128 2.42 -5.63 11.18
C SER A 128 1.23 -6.53 11.40
N LEU A 129 0.45 -6.75 10.33
CA LEU A 129 -0.61 -7.75 10.33
C LEU A 129 -0.05 -9.20 10.33
N THR A 130 1.24 -9.37 10.08
CA THR A 130 1.95 -10.66 10.06
C THR A 130 3.17 -10.63 11.00
N ASP A 131 4.28 -11.25 10.64
CA ASP A 131 5.56 -11.27 11.40
C ASP A 131 6.51 -10.12 11.04
N GLY A 132 6.02 -9.05 10.42
CA GLY A 132 6.85 -7.94 9.96
C GLY A 132 7.60 -8.20 8.65
N THR A 133 7.43 -9.38 8.05
CA THR A 133 8.03 -9.70 6.73
C THR A 133 7.20 -9.19 5.56
N THR A 134 5.98 -8.68 5.78
CA THR A 134 5.18 -8.01 4.75
C THR A 134 5.61 -6.56 4.54
N THR A 135 5.46 -6.10 3.29
CA THR A 135 5.65 -4.69 2.92
C THR A 135 4.46 -3.88 3.42
N ALA A 136 4.74 -2.67 3.92
CA ALA A 136 3.68 -1.74 4.33
C ALA A 136 2.86 -1.31 3.11
N ALA A 137 1.55 -1.16 3.28
CA ALA A 137 0.70 -0.61 2.23
C ALA A 137 1.10 0.84 1.91
N GLN A 138 0.96 1.22 0.65
CA GLN A 138 1.16 2.59 0.19
C GLN A 138 0.11 2.90 -0.87
N PRO A 139 -1.12 3.27 -0.44
CA PRO A 139 -2.15 3.63 -1.40
C PRO A 139 -1.84 4.96 -2.08
N ASP A 140 -2.29 5.11 -3.33
CA ASP A 140 -2.16 6.36 -4.09
C ASP A 140 -2.83 7.51 -3.34
N MET A 141 -4.05 7.28 -2.83
CA MET A 141 -4.74 8.18 -1.91
C MET A 141 -5.51 7.42 -0.82
N TYR A 142 -5.64 8.04 0.35
CA TYR A 142 -6.53 7.54 1.39
C TYR A 142 -7.18 8.69 2.17
N TRP A 143 -8.32 8.40 2.79
CA TRP A 143 -9.05 9.29 3.69
C TRP A 143 -9.17 8.66 5.07
N GLY A 144 -9.31 9.51 6.08
CA GLY A 144 -9.47 9.12 7.47
C GLY A 144 -9.88 10.29 8.35
N ALA A 145 -9.80 10.10 9.66
CA ALA A 145 -9.99 11.16 10.65
C ALA A 145 -8.72 12.02 10.75
N TYR A 146 -8.85 13.31 11.06
CA TYR A 146 -7.69 14.15 11.36
C TYR A 146 -7.31 14.05 12.84
N PRO A 147 -6.02 14.20 13.18
CA PRO A 147 -5.55 14.08 14.55
C PRO A 147 -6.33 14.94 15.55
N GLU A 148 -6.75 16.14 15.17
CA GLU A 148 -7.50 17.06 16.05
C GLU A 148 -8.90 16.54 16.41
N GLN A 149 -9.42 15.54 15.69
CA GLN A 149 -10.73 14.94 15.95
C GLN A 149 -10.69 13.87 17.04
N LEU A 150 -9.51 13.46 17.51
CA LEU A 150 -9.34 12.46 18.56
C LEU A 150 -8.46 13.02 19.68
N ALA A 151 -8.87 12.75 20.93
CA ALA A 151 -8.11 13.15 22.11
C ALA A 151 -6.67 12.62 22.03
N GLN A 152 -5.70 13.45 22.43
CA GLN A 152 -4.27 13.10 22.35
C GLN A 152 -3.97 11.76 23.03
N SER A 153 -4.56 11.50 24.21
CA SER A 153 -4.35 10.24 24.94
C SER A 153 -4.77 9.00 24.12
N ALA A 154 -5.90 9.08 23.42
CA ALA A 154 -6.36 8.00 22.56
C ALA A 154 -5.52 7.87 21.28
N ARG A 155 -4.98 8.98 20.76
CA ARG A 155 -4.03 8.95 19.64
C ARG A 155 -2.71 8.28 20.03
N ASP A 156 -2.19 8.59 21.20
CA ASP A 156 -0.94 8.01 21.71
C ASP A 156 -1.12 6.50 21.98
N GLU A 157 -2.22 6.12 22.62
CA GLU A 157 -2.55 4.73 22.92
C GLU A 157 -2.75 3.88 21.65
N LEU A 158 -3.41 4.44 20.62
CA LEU A 158 -3.75 3.71 19.39
C LEU A 158 -2.77 3.98 18.25
N SER A 159 -1.64 4.66 18.49
CA SER A 159 -0.75 5.18 17.43
C SER A 159 -0.36 4.10 16.41
N SER A 160 0.10 2.94 16.88
CA SER A 160 0.49 1.81 16.02
C SER A 160 -0.69 1.08 15.36
N HIS A 161 -1.93 1.46 15.65
CA HIS A 161 -3.12 0.82 15.10
C HIS A 161 -3.89 1.71 14.14
N ILE A 162 -3.86 3.03 14.34
CA ILE A 162 -4.67 3.96 13.54
C ILE A 162 -3.85 5.04 12.85
N VAL A 163 -2.61 5.33 13.26
CA VAL A 163 -1.80 6.38 12.65
C VAL A 163 -0.91 5.76 11.58
N PRO A 164 -1.14 6.00 10.27
CA PRO A 164 -0.48 5.22 9.22
C PRO A 164 1.02 5.49 9.13
N SER A 165 1.46 6.72 9.38
CA SER A 165 2.85 7.13 9.24
C SER A 165 3.25 8.09 10.35
N THR A 166 4.56 8.26 10.55
CA THR A 166 5.12 9.22 11.52
C THR A 166 4.89 10.70 11.13
N MET A 167 4.34 10.98 9.95
CA MET A 167 3.89 12.32 9.59
C MET A 167 2.56 12.62 10.28
N GLU A 168 2.63 13.18 11.48
CA GLU A 168 1.49 13.39 12.39
C GLU A 168 0.39 14.28 11.81
N SER A 169 0.67 15.12 10.80
CA SER A 169 -0.34 15.98 10.17
C SER A 169 -1.25 15.25 9.18
N LYS A 170 -0.99 13.98 8.86
CA LYS A 170 -1.78 13.20 7.91
C LYS A 170 -3.01 12.58 8.58
N PRO A 171 -4.05 12.21 7.82
CA PRO A 171 -5.20 11.52 8.37
C PRO A 171 -4.80 10.21 9.06
N MET A 172 -5.40 9.97 10.22
CA MET A 172 -5.40 8.73 11.00
C MET A 172 -6.69 7.92 10.74
N ALA A 173 -6.76 6.70 11.24
CA ALA A 173 -7.90 5.78 11.08
C ALA A 173 -8.39 5.70 9.62
N PRO A 174 -7.51 5.25 8.69
CA PRO A 174 -7.85 5.24 7.27
C PRO A 174 -9.05 4.32 7.01
N ASN A 175 -10.06 4.82 6.29
CA ASN A 175 -11.32 4.10 6.07
C ASN A 175 -11.79 4.09 4.60
N VAL A 176 -11.16 4.90 3.74
CA VAL A 176 -11.38 4.90 2.29
C VAL A 176 -10.02 4.96 1.62
N PHE A 177 -9.83 4.12 0.60
CA PHE A 177 -8.60 4.00 -0.17
C PHE A 177 -8.93 4.15 -1.65
N LEU A 178 -8.04 4.79 -2.39
CA LEU A 178 -8.10 4.90 -3.84
C LEU A 178 -6.74 4.47 -4.39
N GLU A 179 -6.78 3.47 -5.26
CA GLU A 179 -5.69 3.10 -6.15
C GLU A 179 -6.12 3.47 -7.56
N VAL A 180 -5.30 4.23 -8.26
CA VAL A 180 -5.53 4.58 -9.66
C VAL A 180 -4.69 3.69 -10.56
N LYS A 181 -5.14 3.56 -11.80
CA LYS A 181 -4.28 3.02 -12.84
C LYS A 181 -4.35 3.94 -14.05
N GLY A 182 -3.19 4.43 -14.47
CA GLY A 182 -3.03 5.16 -15.72
C GLY A 182 -3.06 4.23 -16.93
N PRO A 183 -3.28 4.77 -18.14
CA PRO A 183 -2.97 4.04 -19.36
C PRO A 183 -1.49 3.60 -19.35
N PHE A 184 -1.24 2.41 -19.88
CA PHE A 184 0.10 1.81 -19.94
C PHE A 184 0.99 2.50 -20.98
#